data_AF-A0A1M2VZD0-F1
#
_entry.id   AF-A0A1M2VZD0-F1
#
_cell.length_a   1.000
_cell.length_b   1.000
_cell.length_c   1.000
_cell.angle_alpha   90.00
_cell.angle_beta   90.00
_cell.angle_gamma   90.00
#
_symmetry.space_group_name_H-M   'P 1'
#
loop_
_entity.id
_entity.type
_entity.pdbx_description
1 polymer ?
#
loop_
_entity_poly.entity_id
_entity_poly.type
_entity_poly.pdbx_seq_one_letter_code
_entity_poly.pdbx_strand_id
1 'polypeptide(L)'
;MSNSIAYLTSRANFVQVSPDVPVTKARNPDKYDAPDAFEANKKELVSDLIVKAKQVEYLIQSLPEPDPEEEQVERLEALEQEMADANAEYIQAVNRANNLHSQICDVLRNMLDEPDIVKDEAG
;
A
#
# COMPACT_ATOMS: atom_id res chain seq x y z
N MET A 1 -8.23 0.75 22.05
CA MET A 1 -9.16 0.81 23.19
C MET A 1 -8.50 0.34 24.50
N SER A 2 -8.09 -0.93 24.63
CA SER A 2 -7.53 -1.46 25.89
C SER A 2 -6.32 -0.69 26.42
N ASN A 3 -5.42 -0.27 25.55
CA ASN A 3 -4.22 0.51 25.93
C ASN A 3 -4.57 1.91 26.47
N SER A 4 -5.59 2.56 25.91
CA SER A 4 -6.07 3.87 26.37
C SER A 4 -6.65 3.76 27.79
N ILE A 5 -7.42 2.70 28.07
CA ILE A 5 -7.97 2.43 29.41
C ILE A 5 -6.86 2.07 30.40
N ALA A 6 -5.88 1.26 29.98
CA ALA A 6 -4.73 0.91 30.79
C ALA A 6 -3.91 2.17 31.15
N TYR A 7 -3.73 3.09 30.21
CA TYR A 7 -3.04 4.35 30.45
C TYR A 7 -3.79 5.22 31.49
N LEU A 8 -5.10 5.44 31.31
CA LEU A 8 -5.91 6.25 32.23
C LEU A 8 -5.93 5.70 33.66
N THR A 9 -5.96 4.37 33.81
CA THR A 9 -6.00 3.72 35.12
C THR A 9 -4.62 3.59 35.78
N SER A 10 -3.55 3.46 34.99
CA SER A 10 -2.19 3.31 35.51
C SER A 10 -1.48 4.64 35.82
N ARG A 11 -1.82 5.72 35.09
CA ARG A 11 -1.16 7.03 35.23
C ARG A 11 -1.94 8.08 36.01
N ALA A 12 -3.18 7.80 36.41
CA ALA A 12 -3.95 8.68 37.30
C ALA A 12 -3.47 8.60 38.77
N ASN A 13 -3.54 9.74 39.46
CA ASN A 13 -3.30 9.86 40.90
C ASN A 13 -4.60 10.22 41.64
N PHE A 14 -4.60 10.10 42.97
CA PHE A 14 -5.75 10.43 43.81
C PHE A 14 -5.97 11.95 43.87
N VAL A 15 -7.22 12.38 43.73
CA VAL A 15 -7.63 13.80 43.86
C VAL A 15 -8.47 13.94 45.12
N GLN A 16 -8.16 14.95 45.94
CA GLN A 16 -8.98 15.27 47.10
C GLN A 16 -10.27 15.95 46.65
N VAL A 17 -11.40 15.26 46.85
CA VAL A 17 -12.74 15.75 46.49
C VAL A 17 -13.47 16.44 47.64
N SER A 18 -13.13 16.12 48.89
CA SER A 18 -13.69 16.75 50.09
C SER A 18 -12.58 17.27 51.00
N PRO A 19 -12.70 18.50 51.54
CA PRO A 19 -11.73 19.04 52.49
C PRO A 19 -11.69 18.25 53.81
N ASP A 20 -12.79 17.59 54.19
CA ASP A 20 -12.93 16.85 55.45
C ASP A 20 -12.29 15.45 55.41
N VAL A 21 -11.96 14.95 54.21
CA VAL A 21 -11.36 13.62 54.02
C VAL A 21 -9.97 13.77 53.43
N PRO A 22 -8.89 13.64 54.23
CA PRO A 22 -7.53 13.76 53.74
C PRO A 22 -7.15 12.55 52.88
N VAL A 23 -6.39 12.79 51.82
CA VAL A 23 -5.84 11.73 50.96
C VAL A 23 -4.73 11.01 51.72
N THR A 24 -4.97 9.77 52.12
CA THR A 24 -4.04 8.97 52.96
C THR A 24 -3.01 8.18 52.16
N LYS A 25 -3.14 8.13 50.83
CA LYS A 25 -2.22 7.42 49.93
C LYS A 25 -1.97 8.25 48.68
N ALA A 26 -0.69 8.43 48.36
CA ALA A 26 -0.25 8.93 47.07
C ALA A 26 0.43 7.80 46.29
N ARG A 27 0.25 7.77 44.97
CA ARG A 27 0.98 6.85 44.10
C ARG A 27 2.45 7.29 44.03
N ASN A 28 3.37 6.37 43.72
CA ASN A 28 4.79 6.72 43.54
C ASN A 28 4.90 7.79 42.42
N PRO A 29 5.63 8.91 42.63
CA PRO A 29 5.82 9.98 41.64
C PRO A 29 6.27 9.51 40.25
N ASP A 30 7.00 8.40 40.14
CA ASP A 30 7.43 7.87 38.82
C ASP A 30 6.28 7.17 38.05
N LYS A 31 5.17 6.90 38.73
CA LYS A 31 4.06 6.07 38.21
C LYS A 31 2.82 6.87 37.83
N TYR A 32 2.75 8.17 38.12
CA TYR A 32 1.63 9.02 37.72
C TYR A 32 2.13 10.26 36.99
N ASP A 33 1.31 10.79 36.10
CA ASP A 33 1.70 11.94 35.30
C ASP A 33 1.27 13.24 35.99
N ALA A 34 2.00 14.33 35.75
CA ALA A 34 1.58 15.65 36.22
C ALA A 34 0.19 16.00 35.65
N PRO A 35 -0.66 16.75 36.38
CA PRO A 35 -2.03 17.04 35.95
C PRO A 35 -2.12 17.61 34.53
N ASP A 36 -1.22 18.53 34.18
CA ASP A 36 -1.18 19.17 32.86
C ASP A 36 -0.83 18.17 31.74
N ALA A 37 0.16 17.30 31.98
CA ALA A 37 0.55 16.25 31.05
C ALA A 37 -0.56 15.21 30.89
N PHE A 38 -1.23 14.84 31.99
CA PHE A 38 -2.33 13.89 31.97
C PHE A 38 -3.56 14.42 31.23
N GLU A 39 -3.88 15.71 31.36
CA GLU A 39 -4.94 16.36 30.56
C GLU A 39 -4.57 16.46 29.07
N ALA A 40 -3.32 16.79 28.74
CA ALA A 40 -2.85 16.82 27.36
C ALA A 40 -2.97 15.43 26.71
N ASN A 41 -2.49 14.39 27.39
CA ASN A 41 -2.52 13.02 26.89
C ASN A 41 -3.96 12.51 26.78
N LYS A 42 -4.87 12.90 27.67
CA LYS A 42 -6.31 12.61 27.52
C LYS A 42 -6.89 13.20 26.24
N LYS A 43 -6.58 14.46 25.93
CA LYS A 43 -7.06 15.11 24.69
C LYS A 43 -6.48 14.43 23.45
N GLU A 44 -5.20 14.06 23.48
CA GLU A 44 -4.55 13.31 22.41
C GLU A 44 -5.23 11.95 22.17
N LEU A 45 -5.47 11.17 23.23
CA LEU A 45 -6.14 9.87 23.14
C LEU A 45 -7.55 9.98 22.54
N VAL A 46 -8.31 11.02 22.90
CA VAL A 46 -9.64 11.28 22.32
C VAL A 46 -9.52 11.66 20.85
N SER A 47 -8.55 12.52 20.51
CA SER A 47 -8.29 12.93 19.13
C SER A 47 -7.94 11.72 18.25
N ASP A 48 -7.03 10.86 18.70
CA ASP A 48 -6.65 9.64 17.98
C ASP A 48 -7.85 8.71 17.80
N LEU A 49 -8.68 8.53 18.84
CA LEU A 49 -9.89 7.72 18.74
C LEU A 49 -10.84 8.23 17.65
N ILE A 50 -11.07 9.55 17.60
CA ILE A 50 -11.94 10.19 16.60
C ILE A 50 -11.34 10.04 15.20
N VAL A 51 -10.04 10.28 15.04
CA VAL A 51 -9.35 10.12 13.76
C VAL A 51 -9.45 8.67 13.28
N LYS A 52 -9.21 7.70 14.16
CA LYS A 52 -9.32 6.28 13.83
C LYS A 52 -10.74 5.87 13.48
N ALA A 53 -11.75 6.38 14.19
CA ALA A 53 -13.14 6.14 13.86
C ALA A 53 -13.49 6.66 12.45
N LYS A 54 -13.06 7.89 12.12
CA LYS A 54 -13.24 8.46 10.77
C LYS A 54 -12.47 7.71 9.70
N GLN A 55 -11.26 7.24 10.00
CA GLN A 55 -10.47 6.41 9.08
C GLN A 55 -11.20 5.10 8.78
N VAL A 56 -11.76 4.44 9.80
CA VAL A 56 -12.55 3.21 9.61
C VAL A 56 -13.81 3.50 8.79
N GLU A 57 -14.53 4.58 9.08
CA GLU A 57 -15.69 5.00 8.30
C GLU A 57 -15.34 5.24 6.83
N TYR A 58 -14.26 5.98 6.57
CA TYR A 58 -13.76 6.19 5.21
C TYR A 58 -13.38 4.87 4.53
N LEU A 59 -12.69 3.97 5.25
CA LEU A 59 -12.31 2.68 4.70
C LEU A 59 -13.53 1.84 4.33
N ILE A 60 -14.56 1.81 5.19
CA ILE A 60 -15.83 1.12 4.91
C ILE A 60 -16.49 1.71 3.65
N GLN A 61 -16.52 3.03 3.52
CA GLN A 61 -17.08 3.71 2.35
C GLN A 61 -16.24 3.48 1.08
N SER A 62 -14.94 3.25 1.22
CA SER A 62 -14.04 2.96 0.11
C SER A 62 -14.02 1.49 -0.32
N LEU A 63 -14.66 0.60 0.45
CA LEU A 63 -14.77 -0.80 0.04
C LEU A 63 -15.59 -0.87 -1.25
N PRO A 64 -15.15 -1.65 -2.24
CA PRO A 64 -15.97 -1.92 -3.41
C PRO A 64 -17.28 -2.58 -2.98
N GLU A 65 -18.36 -2.25 -3.67
CA GLU A 65 -19.64 -2.91 -3.43
C GLU A 65 -19.49 -4.42 -3.63
N PRO A 66 -20.05 -5.25 -2.74
CA PRO A 66 -19.98 -6.69 -2.89
C PRO A 66 -20.86 -7.11 -4.08
N ASP A 67 -20.22 -7.54 -5.16
CA ASP A 67 -20.89 -8.16 -6.29
C ASP A 67 -21.56 -9.48 -5.83
N PRO A 68 -22.74 -9.85 -6.37
CA PRO A 68 -23.28 -11.20 -6.21
C PRO A 68 -22.26 -12.25 -6.65
N GLU A 69 -22.21 -13.41 -5.96
CA GLU A 69 -21.22 -14.45 -6.26
C GLU A 69 -21.26 -14.91 -7.73
N GLU A 70 -22.45 -14.97 -8.33
CA GLU A 70 -22.64 -15.34 -9.74
C GLU A 70 -22.01 -14.31 -10.69
N GLU A 71 -22.28 -13.02 -10.49
CA GLU A 71 -21.71 -11.93 -11.29
C GLU A 71 -20.19 -11.83 -11.12
N GLN A 72 -19.69 -12.12 -9.91
CA GLN A 72 -18.25 -12.16 -9.64
C GLN A 72 -17.56 -13.28 -10.41
N VAL A 73 -18.18 -14.46 -10.49
CA VAL A 73 -17.65 -15.60 -11.26
C VAL A 73 -17.63 -15.27 -12.76
N GLU A 74 -18.72 -14.76 -13.31
CA GLU A 74 -18.79 -14.37 -14.73
C GLU A 74 -17.74 -13.31 -15.08
N ARG A 75 -17.54 -12.33 -14.20
CA ARG A 75 -16.52 -11.29 -14.38
C ARG A 75 -15.10 -11.86 -14.36
N LEU A 76 -14.83 -12.83 -13.50
CA LEU A 76 -13.53 -13.50 -13.43
C LEU A 76 -13.27 -14.32 -14.70
N GLU A 77 -14.25 -15.09 -15.16
CA GLU A 77 -14.13 -15.86 -16.41
C GLU A 77 -13.89 -14.95 -17.62
N ALA A 78 -14.60 -13.81 -17.71
CA ALA A 78 -14.40 -12.83 -18.76
C ALA A 78 -12.98 -12.23 -18.74
N LEU A 79 -12.47 -11.89 -17.55
CA LEU A 79 -11.11 -11.36 -17.37
C LEU A 79 -10.05 -12.42 -17.71
N GLU A 80 -10.26 -13.69 -17.36
CA GLU A 80 -9.36 -14.78 -17.73
C GLU A 80 -9.28 -14.95 -19.24
N GLN A 81 -10.42 -14.88 -19.94
CA GLN A 81 -10.47 -14.94 -21.39
C GLN A 81 -9.74 -13.74 -22.03
N GLU A 82 -9.98 -12.52 -21.54
CA GLU A 82 -9.29 -11.31 -22.03
C GLU A 82 -7.76 -11.41 -21.82
N MET A 83 -7.33 -11.91 -20.67
CA MET A 83 -5.91 -12.15 -20.38
C MET A 83 -5.28 -13.19 -21.32
N ALA A 84 -6.01 -14.26 -21.63
CA ALA A 84 -5.55 -15.29 -22.55
C ALA A 84 -5.37 -14.73 -23.96
N ASP A 85 -6.33 -13.96 -24.44
CA ASP A 85 -6.31 -13.34 -25.77
C ASP A 85 -5.18 -12.29 -25.86
N ALA A 86 -5.06 -11.40 -24.88
CA ALA A 86 -3.99 -10.40 -24.81
C ALA A 86 -2.59 -11.05 -24.78
N ASN A 87 -2.43 -12.15 -24.05
CA ASN A 87 -1.17 -12.88 -24.01
C ASN A 87 -0.85 -13.58 -25.35
N ALA A 88 -1.86 -14.13 -26.03
CA ALA A 88 -1.68 -14.71 -27.36
C ALA A 88 -1.22 -13.65 -28.37
N GLU A 89 -1.84 -12.47 -28.35
CA GLU A 89 -1.44 -11.33 -29.18
C GLU A 89 -0.02 -10.86 -28.85
N TYR A 90 0.32 -10.76 -27.56
CA TYR A 90 1.66 -10.42 -27.10
C TYR A 90 2.71 -11.39 -27.66
N ILE A 91 2.49 -12.70 -27.54
CA ILE A 91 3.40 -13.73 -28.07
C ILE A 91 3.55 -13.58 -29.59
N GLN A 92 2.46 -13.35 -30.32
CA GLN A 92 2.52 -13.14 -31.76
C GLN A 92 3.34 -11.89 -32.14
N ALA A 93 3.15 -10.78 -31.42
CA ALA A 93 3.89 -9.55 -31.65
C ALA A 93 5.40 -9.73 -31.39
N VAL A 94 5.75 -10.41 -30.30
CA VAL A 94 7.15 -10.72 -29.96
C VAL A 94 7.78 -11.61 -31.03
N ASN A 95 7.08 -12.65 -31.49
CA ASN A 95 7.58 -13.52 -32.55
C ASN A 95 7.81 -12.76 -33.86
N ARG A 96 6.89 -11.86 -34.24
CA ARG A 96 7.07 -10.99 -35.42
C ARG A 96 8.29 -10.08 -35.27
N ALA A 97 8.48 -9.48 -34.09
CA ALA A 97 9.63 -8.63 -33.81
C ALA A 97 10.95 -9.41 -33.90
N ASN A 98 11.02 -10.60 -33.31
CA ASN A 98 12.19 -11.48 -33.38
C ASN A 98 12.52 -11.90 -34.82
N ASN A 99 11.50 -12.26 -35.60
CA ASN A 99 11.69 -12.63 -37.01
C ASN A 99 12.22 -11.45 -37.83
N LEU A 100 11.65 -10.26 -37.65
CA LEU A 100 12.12 -9.05 -38.34
C LEU A 100 13.54 -8.69 -37.92
N HIS A 101 13.85 -8.80 -36.63
CA HIS A 101 15.20 -8.59 -36.11
C HIS A 101 16.21 -9.55 -36.75
N SER A 102 15.89 -10.85 -36.85
CA SER A 102 16.74 -11.83 -37.54
C SER A 102 16.95 -11.45 -39.00
N GLN A 103 15.89 -11.09 -39.74
CA GLN A 103 15.98 -10.68 -41.14
C GLN A 103 16.88 -9.46 -41.33
N ILE A 104 16.77 -8.46 -40.46
CA ILE A 104 17.64 -7.27 -40.49
C ILE A 104 19.08 -7.66 -40.21
N CYS A 105 19.34 -8.50 -39.20
CA CYS A 105 20.69 -9.00 -38.90
C CYS A 105 21.30 -9.75 -40.09
N ASP A 106 20.52 -10.58 -40.78
CA ASP A 106 20.99 -11.34 -41.94
C ASP A 106 21.29 -10.43 -43.14
N VAL A 107 20.46 -9.41 -43.40
CA VAL A 107 20.74 -8.39 -44.44
C VAL A 107 22.01 -7.61 -44.10
N LEU A 108 22.18 -7.17 -42.85
CA LEU A 108 23.38 -6.46 -42.41
C LEU A 108 24.64 -7.32 -42.53
N ARG A 109 24.56 -8.61 -42.19
CA ARG A 109 25.67 -9.56 -42.40
C ARG A 109 26.01 -9.71 -43.88
N ASN A 110 25.02 -9.93 -44.74
CA ASN A 110 25.24 -10.04 -46.18
C ASN A 110 25.88 -8.77 -46.77
N MET A 111 25.47 -7.57 -46.31
CA MET A 111 26.06 -6.30 -46.73
C MET A 111 27.50 -6.10 -46.21
N LEU A 112 27.84 -6.67 -45.04
CA LEU A 112 29.20 -6.61 -44.47
C LEU A 112 30.12 -7.69 -45.06
N ASP A 113 29.57 -8.81 -45.50
CA ASP A 113 30.28 -9.93 -46.11
C ASP A 113 30.50 -9.76 -47.63
N GLU A 114 29.78 -8.85 -48.29
CA GLU A 114 30.15 -8.36 -49.62
C GLU A 114 31.42 -7.48 -49.47
N PRO A 115 32.62 -7.95 -49.90
CA PRO A 115 33.76 -7.07 -49.94
C PRO A 115 33.44 -5.97 -50.97
N ASP A 116 33.69 -4.71 -50.60
CA ASP A 116 33.73 -3.59 -51.54
C ASP A 116 34.55 -4.02 -52.78
N ILE A 117 33.88 -4.40 -53.87
CA ILE A 117 34.49 -4.54 -55.19
C ILE A 117 34.63 -3.11 -55.73
N VAL A 118 35.35 -2.27 -55.00
CA VAL A 118 36.07 -1.15 -55.60
C VAL A 118 37.32 -1.79 -56.18
N LYS A 119 37.16 -2.42 -57.35
CA LYS A 119 38.28 -2.58 -58.27
C LYS A 119 38.68 -1.17 -58.67
N ASP A 120 39.71 -0.72 -57.99
CA ASP A 120 40.63 0.33 -58.38
C ASP A 120 40.98 0.11 -59.87
N GLU A 121 40.28 0.81 -60.78
CA GLU A 121 40.71 0.90 -62.18
C GLU A 121 41.88 1.88 -62.25
N ALA A 122 43.05 1.39 -61.81
CA ALA A 122 44.34 1.91 -62.23
C ALA A 122 44.77 1.15 -63.49
N GLY A 123 44.76 1.84 -64.63
CA GLY A 123 45.22 1.35 -65.93
C GLY A 123 45.00 2.35 -67.04
#